data_AF-A0AAU5FU15-F1
#
_entry.id   AF-A0AAU5FU15-F1
#
_cell.length_a   1.000
_cell.length_b   1.000
_cell.length_c   1.000
_cell.angle_alpha   90.00
_cell.angle_beta   90.00
_cell.angle_gamma   90.00
#
_symmetry.space_group_name_H-M   'P 1'
#
loop_
_entity.id
_entity.type
_entity.pdbx_description
1 polymer ?
#
loop_
_entity_poly.entity_id
_entity_poly.type
_entity_poly.pdbx_seq_one_letter_code
_entity_poly.pdbx_strand_id
1 'polypeptide(L)'
;MSERGREFYAQDASARASWRLAVLMGANTRTYKFALGQTLLEFGRDGRDAVPLAEFAAAYSLGVVRHLALGPQAPQTADLGENDFLAVAARESAATLAAGHPSEQLLAAAVRSMPAMVMRKFHHLRGDSAVPHTFYELAGTGRQRVVRLTSDLLGLARSEQAAGLAGELDARWSIVESSFAAGVGRSLIEEGVVVDRETLRITDKRRRRSVTGLHEATVGFQHGRCVICGEVLTAGQAVAVDHVFPYSLMDRLRSVGSWNGPDLDVLWNLASAHATCNGAKSDRLPVPAQLARLADRNEAIMQSPHPLRRTLQLSLRSALPGRRVPSWPEFLRAVQTVV
;
A
#
# COMPACT_ATOMS: atom_id res chain seq x y z
N MET A 1 -8.11 -9.35 14.14
CA MET A 1 -8.56 -9.15 12.75
C MET A 1 -10.04 -9.54 12.73
N SER A 2 -10.93 -8.69 12.20
CA SER A 2 -12.33 -9.05 11.99
C SER A 2 -12.40 -10.25 11.04
N GLU A 3 -13.38 -11.13 11.22
CA GLU A 3 -13.58 -12.34 10.42
C GLU A 3 -13.62 -12.01 8.91
N ARG A 4 -14.45 -11.03 8.54
CA ARG A 4 -14.56 -10.49 7.17
C ARG A 4 -13.25 -9.93 6.60
N GLY A 5 -12.43 -9.27 7.43
CA GLY A 5 -11.12 -8.78 7.00
C GLY A 5 -10.11 -9.91 6.76
N ARG A 6 -10.24 -11.05 7.46
CA ARG A 6 -9.47 -12.26 7.15
C ARG A 6 -9.94 -12.90 5.85
N GLU A 7 -11.25 -12.99 5.68
CA GLU A 7 -11.89 -13.56 4.49
C GLU A 7 -11.54 -12.77 3.23
N PHE A 8 -11.44 -11.44 3.30
CA PHE A 8 -11.19 -10.60 2.12
C PHE A 8 -9.99 -11.04 1.27
N TYR A 9 -8.86 -11.36 1.91
CA TYR A 9 -7.68 -11.88 1.20
C TYR A 9 -7.66 -13.42 1.13
N ALA A 10 -8.31 -14.12 2.07
CA ALA A 10 -8.37 -15.58 2.04
C ALA A 10 -9.27 -16.13 0.92
N GLN A 11 -10.25 -15.34 0.46
CA GLN A 11 -11.14 -15.69 -0.66
C GLN A 11 -10.44 -15.66 -2.03
N ASP A 12 -9.36 -14.87 -2.18
CA ASP A 12 -8.53 -14.85 -3.38
C ASP A 12 -7.27 -15.67 -3.12
N ALA A 13 -7.31 -16.96 -3.46
CA ALA A 13 -6.18 -17.88 -3.31
C ALA A 13 -5.10 -17.70 -4.39
N SER A 14 -4.93 -16.50 -4.95
CA SER A 14 -3.93 -16.24 -5.98
C SER A 14 -2.60 -15.71 -5.41
N ALA A 15 -1.54 -15.87 -6.21
CA ALA A 15 -0.26 -15.20 -5.98
C ALA A 15 -0.42 -13.66 -5.88
N ARG A 16 -1.39 -13.06 -6.59
CA ARG A 16 -1.67 -11.62 -6.54
C ARG A 16 -2.16 -11.18 -5.16
N ALA A 17 -3.10 -11.92 -4.59
CA ALA A 17 -3.58 -11.64 -3.24
C ALA A 17 -2.49 -11.87 -2.18
N SER A 18 -1.69 -12.93 -2.34
CA SER A 18 -0.53 -13.20 -1.48
C SER A 18 0.51 -12.08 -1.52
N TRP A 19 0.76 -11.52 -2.70
CA TRP A 19 1.65 -10.36 -2.87
C TRP A 19 1.11 -9.14 -2.12
N ARG A 20 -0.17 -8.83 -2.32
CA ARG A 20 -0.84 -7.72 -1.62
C ARG A 20 -0.82 -7.91 -0.11
N LEU A 21 -1.02 -9.13 0.39
CA LEU A 21 -0.87 -9.43 1.82
C LEU A 21 0.53 -9.07 2.33
N ALA A 22 1.59 -9.53 1.67
CA ALA A 22 2.97 -9.24 2.06
C ALA A 22 3.26 -7.71 2.07
N VAL A 23 2.83 -7.01 1.02
CA VAL A 23 3.09 -5.57 0.85
C VAL A 23 2.21 -4.70 1.75
N LEU A 24 0.89 -4.91 1.76
CA LEU A 24 -0.09 -4.06 2.44
C LEU A 24 -0.19 -4.35 3.95
N MET A 25 -0.08 -5.62 4.35
CA MET A 25 -0.39 -6.11 5.71
C MET A 25 0.84 -6.50 6.53
N GLY A 26 1.97 -6.78 5.88
CA GLY A 26 3.22 -7.11 6.56
C GLY A 26 3.68 -6.02 7.54
N ALA A 27 4.42 -6.41 8.57
CA ALA A 27 4.97 -5.46 9.54
C ALA A 27 6.00 -4.52 8.90
N ASN A 28 5.95 -3.24 9.27
CA ASN A 28 6.75 -2.17 8.67
C ASN A 28 7.67 -1.54 9.72
N THR A 29 8.59 -2.30 10.30
CA THR A 29 9.58 -1.73 11.25
C THR A 29 10.68 -0.96 10.52
N ARG A 30 10.93 -1.32 9.26
CA ARG A 30 11.82 -0.65 8.30
C ARG A 30 11.21 -0.81 6.90
N THR A 31 11.70 -0.05 5.92
CA THR A 31 11.20 -0.06 4.54
C THR A 31 11.76 -1.18 3.66
N TYR A 32 12.67 -2.02 4.16
CA TYR A 32 13.36 -3.06 3.39
C TYR A 32 12.48 -3.90 2.48
N LYS A 33 11.29 -4.27 2.94
CA LYS A 33 10.38 -5.13 2.16
C LYS A 33 9.92 -4.46 0.86
N PHE A 34 9.83 -3.14 0.81
CA PHE A 34 9.40 -2.42 -0.39
C PHE A 34 10.53 -2.42 -1.42
N ALA A 35 11.77 -2.11 -1.02
CA ALA A 35 12.93 -2.27 -1.89
C ALA A 35 13.09 -3.71 -2.41
N LEU A 36 12.88 -4.71 -1.54
CA LEU A 36 12.88 -6.12 -1.96
C LEU A 36 11.78 -6.38 -2.99
N GLY A 37 10.54 -5.98 -2.70
CA GLY A 37 9.41 -6.19 -3.62
C GLY A 37 9.60 -5.49 -4.96
N GLN A 38 10.11 -4.25 -4.98
CA GLN A 38 10.45 -3.55 -6.22
C GLN A 38 11.49 -4.35 -7.02
N THR A 39 12.58 -4.77 -6.38
CA THR A 39 13.65 -5.55 -7.03
C THR A 39 13.12 -6.86 -7.60
N LEU A 40 12.25 -7.56 -6.86
CA LEU A 40 11.58 -8.79 -7.32
C LEU A 40 10.73 -8.56 -8.56
N LEU A 41 9.92 -7.49 -8.60
CA LEU A 41 9.11 -7.15 -9.77
C LEU A 41 9.97 -6.77 -10.98
N GLU A 42 11.06 -6.04 -10.77
CA GLU A 42 11.99 -5.63 -11.83
C GLU A 42 12.64 -6.86 -12.51
N PHE A 43 13.32 -7.73 -11.75
CA PHE A 43 13.93 -8.94 -12.34
C PHE A 43 12.89 -9.91 -12.90
N GLY A 44 11.71 -10.02 -12.26
CA GLY A 44 10.64 -10.87 -12.74
C GLY A 44 10.05 -10.41 -14.08
N ARG A 45 9.93 -9.09 -14.27
CA ARG A 45 9.48 -8.47 -15.53
C ARG A 45 10.47 -8.76 -16.66
N ASP A 46 11.76 -8.70 -16.35
CA ASP A 46 12.85 -8.96 -17.29
C ASP A 46 13.02 -10.46 -17.60
N GLY A 47 12.17 -11.33 -17.01
CA GLY A 47 12.16 -12.77 -17.29
C GLY A 47 13.29 -13.55 -16.61
N ARG A 48 14.00 -12.94 -15.65
CA ARG A 48 15.19 -13.53 -15.03
C ARG A 48 14.81 -14.42 -13.85
N ASP A 49 14.80 -15.73 -14.08
CA ASP A 49 14.42 -16.73 -13.09
C ASP A 49 15.53 -17.08 -12.08
N ALA A 50 16.79 -16.84 -12.41
CA ALA A 50 17.93 -17.04 -11.53
C ALA A 50 18.89 -15.84 -11.59
N VAL A 51 19.09 -15.18 -10.44
CA VAL A 51 19.92 -13.97 -10.31
C VAL A 51 20.97 -14.16 -9.21
N PRO A 52 22.27 -13.95 -9.48
CA PRO A 52 23.29 -13.95 -8.43
C PRO A 52 22.90 -13.00 -7.29
N LEU A 53 23.07 -13.42 -6.03
CA LEU A 53 22.67 -12.63 -4.87
C LEU A 53 23.36 -11.26 -4.83
N ALA A 54 24.61 -11.18 -5.29
CA ALA A 54 25.33 -9.90 -5.36
C ALA A 54 24.67 -8.93 -6.35
N GLU A 55 24.25 -9.42 -7.52
CA GLU A 55 23.56 -8.60 -8.50
C GLU A 55 22.18 -8.16 -8.00
N PHE A 56 21.42 -9.08 -7.40
CA PHE A 56 20.14 -8.76 -6.79
C PHE A 56 20.28 -7.72 -5.66
N ALA A 57 21.31 -7.90 -4.81
CA ALA A 57 21.63 -6.98 -3.73
C ALA A 57 22.05 -5.60 -4.23
N ALA A 58 22.66 -5.52 -5.41
CA ALA A 58 23.05 -4.25 -6.00
C ALA A 58 21.82 -3.41 -6.41
N ALA A 59 20.87 -4.02 -7.13
CA ALA A 59 19.61 -3.39 -7.52
C ALA A 59 18.79 -2.97 -6.28
N TYR A 60 18.67 -3.86 -5.30
CA TYR A 60 18.03 -3.55 -4.01
C TYR A 60 18.65 -2.35 -3.31
N SER A 61 19.98 -2.28 -3.26
CA SER A 61 20.70 -1.19 -2.58
C SER A 61 20.47 0.14 -3.28
N LEU A 62 20.47 0.14 -4.62
CA LEU A 62 20.18 1.33 -5.40
C LEU A 62 18.74 1.83 -5.17
N GLY A 63 17.77 0.92 -5.08
CA GLY A 63 16.39 1.26 -4.73
C GLY A 63 16.29 1.93 -3.35
N VAL A 64 16.92 1.35 -2.33
CA VAL A 64 16.95 1.93 -0.97
C VAL A 64 17.59 3.32 -0.98
N VAL A 65 18.71 3.50 -1.68
CA VAL A 65 19.43 4.77 -1.75
C VAL A 65 18.61 5.86 -2.46
N ARG A 66 17.91 5.53 -3.55
CA ARG A 66 17.00 6.47 -4.23
C ARG A 66 15.90 6.96 -3.28
N HIS A 67 15.34 6.04 -2.49
CA HIS A 67 14.29 6.36 -1.52
C HIS A 67 14.80 7.12 -0.28
N LEU A 68 16.05 6.88 0.15
CA LEU A 68 16.69 7.68 1.19
C LEU A 68 16.72 9.18 0.87
N ALA A 69 16.77 9.55 -0.42
CA ALA A 69 16.69 10.94 -0.85
C ALA A 69 15.29 11.57 -0.69
N LEU A 70 14.24 10.74 -0.58
CA LEU A 70 12.84 11.17 -0.48
C LEU A 70 12.35 11.22 0.97
N GLY A 71 12.80 10.27 1.78
CA GLY A 71 12.37 10.13 3.17
C GLY A 71 13.15 9.09 3.99
N PRO A 72 12.92 9.05 5.31
CA PRO A 72 13.58 8.12 6.20
C PRO A 72 13.10 6.68 5.99
N GLN A 73 14.05 5.74 6.04
CA GLN A 73 13.81 4.30 5.80
C GLN A 73 13.57 3.48 7.08
N ALA A 74 13.68 4.13 8.24
CA ALA A 74 13.40 3.60 9.56
C ALA A 74 12.89 4.71 10.49
N PRO A 75 12.18 4.38 11.59
CA PRO A 75 11.82 5.36 12.60
C PRO A 75 13.04 6.13 13.11
N GLN A 76 12.90 7.42 13.39
CA GLN A 76 14.02 8.23 13.93
C GLN A 76 14.53 7.75 15.29
N THR A 77 13.68 7.08 16.07
CA THR A 77 14.05 6.48 17.36
C THR A 77 14.78 5.14 17.21
N ALA A 78 14.98 4.64 15.99
CA ALA A 78 15.69 3.40 15.77
C ALA A 78 17.18 3.61 16.02
N ASP A 79 17.74 2.83 16.93
CA ASP A 79 19.19 2.73 17.12
C ASP A 79 19.78 1.88 15.99
N LEU A 80 20.55 2.52 15.10
CA LEU A 80 21.21 1.89 13.96
C LEU A 80 22.71 1.85 14.25
N GLY A 81 23.20 0.66 14.62
CA GLY A 81 24.64 0.45 14.78
C GLY A 81 25.41 0.72 13.49
N GLU A 82 26.70 1.02 13.60
CA GLU A 82 27.54 1.48 12.48
C GLU A 82 27.57 0.52 11.27
N ASN A 83 27.43 -0.78 11.55
CA ASN A 83 27.42 -1.88 10.58
C ASN A 83 26.03 -2.24 10.04
N ASP A 84 24.98 -1.55 10.51
CA ASP A 84 23.62 -1.72 10.00
C ASP A 84 23.54 -1.28 8.53
N PHE A 85 22.81 -2.05 7.72
CA PHE A 85 22.71 -1.76 6.30
C PHE A 85 22.13 -0.37 6.00
N LEU A 86 21.16 0.15 6.76
CA LEU A 86 20.66 1.52 6.55
C LEU A 86 21.68 2.59 6.94
N ALA A 87 22.49 2.34 7.98
CA ALA A 87 23.56 3.26 8.35
C ALA A 87 24.64 3.32 7.26
N VAL A 88 25.02 2.16 6.70
CA VAL A 88 25.94 2.09 5.54
C VAL A 88 25.32 2.77 4.31
N ALA A 89 24.06 2.46 3.98
CA ALA A 89 23.36 3.06 2.84
C ALA A 89 23.25 4.58 2.93
N ALA A 90 23.02 5.12 4.13
CA ALA A 90 22.99 6.56 4.35
C ALA A 90 24.35 7.22 4.08
N ARG A 91 25.45 6.63 4.58
CA ARG A 91 26.82 7.12 4.33
C ARG A 91 27.21 7.06 2.85
N GLU A 92 26.87 5.96 2.20
CA GLU A 92 27.27 5.68 0.80
C GLU A 92 26.29 6.26 -0.25
N SER A 93 25.21 6.92 0.19
CA SER A 93 24.09 7.34 -0.66
C SER A 93 24.52 8.27 -1.81
N ALA A 94 25.22 9.35 -1.50
CA ALA A 94 25.62 10.35 -2.50
C ALA A 94 26.53 9.76 -3.59
N ALA A 95 27.53 8.97 -3.19
CA ALA A 95 28.44 8.31 -4.11
C ALA A 95 27.72 7.26 -4.97
N THR A 96 26.81 6.49 -4.37
CA THR A 96 26.00 5.48 -5.08
C THR A 96 25.09 6.11 -6.13
N LEU A 97 24.44 7.24 -5.80
CA LEU A 97 23.59 7.96 -6.76
C LEU A 97 24.41 8.55 -7.92
N ALA A 98 25.58 9.11 -7.64
CA ALA A 98 26.45 9.66 -8.67
C ALA A 98 27.00 8.59 -9.63
N ALA A 99 27.36 7.42 -9.09
CA ALA A 99 27.90 6.31 -9.88
C ALA A 99 26.81 5.49 -10.61
N GLY A 100 25.56 5.54 -10.14
CA GLY A 100 24.48 4.70 -10.66
C GLY A 100 24.55 3.23 -10.22
N HIS A 101 25.52 2.86 -9.39
CA HIS A 101 25.69 1.54 -8.81
C HIS A 101 26.24 1.64 -7.37
N PRO A 102 25.97 0.67 -6.49
CA PRO A 102 26.46 0.73 -5.11
C PRO A 102 27.98 0.57 -5.03
N SER A 103 28.57 1.13 -3.97
CA SER A 103 29.96 0.84 -3.59
C SER A 103 30.12 -0.61 -3.12
N GLU A 104 31.36 -1.11 -3.10
CA GLU A 104 31.66 -2.45 -2.58
C GLU A 104 31.23 -2.61 -1.12
N GLN A 105 31.38 -1.57 -0.31
CA GLN A 105 30.98 -1.57 1.10
C GLN A 105 29.46 -1.71 1.25
N LEU A 106 28.69 -0.94 0.49
CA LEU A 106 27.23 -1.00 0.50
C LEU A 106 26.73 -2.36 0.00
N LEU A 107 27.31 -2.84 -1.10
CA LEU A 107 26.99 -4.15 -1.66
C LEU A 107 27.28 -5.28 -0.65
N ALA A 108 28.44 -5.26 -0.01
CA ALA A 108 28.79 -6.23 1.02
C ALA A 108 27.81 -6.19 2.20
N ALA A 109 27.37 -5.00 2.63
CA ALA A 109 26.37 -4.85 3.69
C ALA A 109 25.01 -5.45 3.30
N ALA A 110 24.56 -5.24 2.06
CA ALA A 110 23.32 -5.82 1.54
C ALA A 110 23.39 -7.35 1.46
N VAL A 111 24.44 -7.90 0.85
CA VAL A 111 24.63 -9.36 0.69
C VAL A 111 24.66 -10.07 2.05
N ARG A 112 25.30 -9.49 3.07
CA ARG A 112 25.33 -10.06 4.42
C ARG A 112 23.96 -10.05 5.10
N SER A 113 23.25 -8.92 5.03
CA SER A 113 22.06 -8.68 5.85
C SER A 113 20.76 -9.21 5.23
N MET A 114 20.59 -9.06 3.91
CA MET A 114 19.33 -9.30 3.22
C MET A 114 18.76 -10.71 3.42
N PRO A 115 19.55 -11.81 3.29
CA PRO A 115 19.05 -13.18 3.46
C PRO A 115 18.47 -13.47 4.85
N ALA A 116 19.15 -13.01 5.90
CA ALA A 116 18.76 -13.26 7.29
C ALA A 116 17.67 -12.31 7.80
N MET A 117 17.43 -11.19 7.09
CA MET A 117 16.49 -10.16 7.47
C MET A 117 15.25 -10.14 6.57
N VAL A 118 15.25 -9.31 5.54
CA VAL A 118 14.06 -9.03 4.74
C VAL A 118 13.63 -10.25 3.92
N MET A 119 14.59 -10.99 3.34
CA MET A 119 14.25 -12.17 2.55
C MET A 119 13.68 -13.32 3.41
N ARG A 120 14.06 -13.40 4.68
CA ARG A 120 13.47 -14.34 5.62
C ARG A 120 12.04 -13.95 6.03
N LYS A 121 11.73 -12.64 6.06
CA LYS A 121 10.49 -12.11 6.65
C LYS A 121 9.44 -11.69 5.62
N PHE A 122 9.78 -11.55 4.34
CA PHE A 122 8.89 -11.01 3.32
C PHE A 122 7.55 -11.75 3.23
N HIS A 123 7.59 -13.09 3.30
CA HIS A 123 6.40 -13.93 3.23
C HIS A 123 5.65 -14.06 4.57
N HIS A 124 6.14 -13.43 5.66
CA HIS A 124 5.51 -13.52 6.98
C HIS A 124 4.59 -12.33 7.26
N LEU A 125 3.43 -12.64 7.83
CA LEU A 125 2.43 -11.71 8.31
C LEU A 125 2.52 -11.58 9.85
N ARG A 126 1.71 -10.69 10.42
CA ARG A 126 1.64 -10.54 11.88
C ARG A 126 1.01 -11.79 12.52
N GLY A 127 1.54 -12.21 13.67
CA GLY A 127 1.03 -13.37 14.42
C GLY A 127 1.41 -14.71 13.82
N ASP A 128 2.66 -14.83 13.35
CA ASP A 128 3.31 -16.07 12.86
C ASP A 128 2.60 -16.80 11.71
N SER A 129 1.76 -16.09 10.96
CA SER A 129 1.17 -16.59 9.71
C SER A 129 2.07 -16.25 8.52
N ALA A 130 2.05 -17.08 7.49
CA ALA A 130 2.73 -16.83 6.22
C ALA A 130 1.71 -16.67 5.08
N VAL A 131 2.11 -15.98 4.01
CA VAL A 131 1.30 -15.95 2.79
C VAL A 131 1.34 -17.31 2.08
N PRO A 132 0.26 -17.73 1.39
CA PRO A 132 0.21 -19.05 0.75
C PRO A 132 1.18 -19.28 -0.41
N HIS A 133 1.64 -18.21 -1.08
CA HIS A 133 2.54 -18.28 -2.24
C HIS A 133 3.88 -17.64 -1.92
N THR A 134 4.97 -18.25 -2.39
CA THR A 134 6.33 -17.71 -2.27
C THR A 134 6.78 -17.10 -3.60
N PHE A 135 7.61 -16.08 -3.53
CA PHE A 135 8.04 -15.31 -4.71
C PHE A 135 9.48 -15.57 -5.11
N TYR A 136 10.28 -16.13 -4.20
CA TYR A 136 11.66 -16.47 -4.45
C TYR A 136 12.15 -17.55 -3.48
N GLU A 137 13.25 -18.19 -3.86
CA GLU A 137 14.03 -19.10 -3.04
C GLU A 137 15.51 -18.74 -3.11
N LEU A 138 16.25 -18.98 -2.03
CA LEU A 138 17.69 -18.84 -2.02
C LEU A 138 18.34 -20.19 -2.25
N ALA A 139 19.15 -20.30 -3.30
CA ALA A 139 19.95 -21.48 -3.61
C ALA A 139 21.45 -21.20 -3.46
N GLY A 140 22.25 -22.23 -3.22
CA GLY A 140 23.70 -22.14 -3.10
C GLY A 140 24.20 -21.56 -1.76
N THR A 141 25.52 -21.43 -1.62
CA THR A 141 26.19 -20.99 -0.39
C THR A 141 27.26 -19.95 -0.67
N GLY A 142 27.60 -19.14 0.34
CA GLY A 142 28.64 -18.11 0.24
C GLY A 142 28.45 -17.17 -0.96
N ARG A 143 29.49 -17.03 -1.77
CA ARG A 143 29.51 -16.20 -3.00
C ARG A 143 28.70 -16.78 -4.17
N GLN A 144 28.38 -18.07 -4.12
CA GLN A 144 27.60 -18.77 -5.15
C GLN A 144 26.09 -18.73 -4.86
N ARG A 145 25.65 -17.88 -3.93
CA ARG A 145 24.22 -17.71 -3.63
C ARG A 145 23.49 -17.09 -4.81
N VAL A 146 22.34 -17.66 -5.15
CA VAL A 146 21.47 -17.24 -6.23
C VAL A 146 20.06 -17.05 -5.66
N VAL A 147 19.40 -15.98 -6.07
CA VAL A 147 17.97 -15.74 -5.87
C VAL A 147 17.25 -16.38 -7.05
N ARG A 148 16.48 -17.43 -6.80
CA ARG A 148 15.61 -18.07 -7.78
C ARG A 148 14.21 -17.49 -7.67
N LEU A 149 13.71 -16.85 -8.72
CA LEU A 149 12.35 -16.31 -8.76
C LEU A 149 11.36 -17.43 -9.08
N THR A 150 10.25 -17.50 -8.35
CA THR A 150 9.24 -18.55 -8.56
C THR A 150 8.39 -18.25 -9.80
N SER A 151 7.70 -19.28 -10.31
CA SER A 151 6.72 -19.12 -11.39
C SER A 151 5.62 -18.12 -11.01
N ASP A 152 5.22 -18.08 -9.74
CA ASP A 152 4.24 -17.13 -9.21
C ASP A 152 4.71 -15.68 -9.39
N LEU A 153 5.95 -15.36 -8.97
CA LEU A 153 6.50 -14.02 -9.15
C LEU A 153 6.68 -13.66 -10.63
N LEU A 154 7.19 -14.60 -11.43
CA LEU A 154 7.39 -14.39 -12.86
C LEU A 154 6.06 -14.13 -13.59
N GLY A 155 5.00 -14.86 -13.23
CA GLY A 155 3.64 -14.63 -13.73
C GLY A 155 3.07 -13.28 -13.28
N LEU A 156 3.27 -12.90 -12.02
CA LEU A 156 2.86 -11.60 -11.48
C LEU A 156 3.52 -10.44 -12.21
N ALA A 157 4.85 -10.46 -12.31
CA ALA A 157 5.65 -9.36 -12.84
C ALA A 157 5.46 -9.13 -14.35
N ARG A 158 4.91 -10.11 -15.07
CA ARG A 158 4.55 -10.01 -16.50
C ARG A 158 3.04 -9.95 -16.75
N SER A 159 2.23 -9.89 -15.70
CA SER A 159 0.78 -9.76 -15.83
C SER A 159 0.36 -8.33 -16.20
N GLU A 160 -0.86 -8.18 -16.70
CA GLU A 160 -1.51 -6.87 -16.95
C GLU A 160 -1.63 -5.97 -15.71
N GLN A 161 -1.53 -6.56 -14.51
CA GLN A 161 -1.57 -5.86 -13.22
C GLN A 161 -0.17 -5.50 -12.69
N ALA A 162 0.92 -5.89 -13.37
CA ALA A 162 2.29 -5.68 -12.86
C ALA A 162 2.58 -4.21 -12.54
N ALA A 163 2.17 -3.29 -13.42
CA ALA A 163 2.32 -1.85 -13.17
C ALA A 163 1.48 -1.37 -11.98
N GLY A 164 0.26 -1.89 -11.82
CA GLY A 164 -0.59 -1.61 -10.67
C GLY A 164 0.02 -2.11 -9.36
N LEU A 165 0.58 -3.32 -9.35
CA LEU A 165 1.28 -3.88 -8.18
C LEU A 165 2.53 -3.07 -7.81
N ALA A 166 3.26 -2.56 -8.81
CA ALA A 166 4.39 -1.66 -8.59
C ALA A 166 3.93 -0.30 -8.00
N GLY A 167 2.85 0.29 -8.53
CA GLY A 167 2.26 1.51 -7.99
C GLY A 167 1.72 1.34 -6.56
N GLU A 168 1.02 0.23 -6.29
CA GLU A 168 0.58 -0.15 -4.95
C GLU A 168 1.77 -0.24 -3.98
N LEU A 169 2.87 -0.89 -4.39
CA LEU A 169 4.09 -1.02 -3.59
C LEU A 169 4.73 0.34 -3.29
N ASP A 170 4.91 1.18 -4.31
CA ASP A 170 5.51 2.50 -4.17
C ASP A 170 4.69 3.40 -3.24
N ALA A 171 3.35 3.43 -3.42
CA ALA A 171 2.46 4.18 -2.55
C ALA A 171 2.55 3.72 -1.09
N ARG A 172 2.68 2.41 -0.84
CA ARG A 172 2.91 1.91 0.53
C ARG A 172 4.28 2.28 1.07
N TRP A 173 5.31 2.29 0.22
CA TRP A 173 6.63 2.73 0.62
C TRP A 173 6.59 4.21 1.05
N SER A 174 6.05 5.10 0.23
CA SER A 174 5.95 6.53 0.56
C SER A 174 5.15 6.80 1.84
N ILE A 175 4.07 6.05 2.06
CA ILE A 175 3.26 6.14 3.29
C ILE A 175 4.09 5.75 4.51
N VAL A 176 4.86 4.67 4.43
CA VAL A 176 5.68 4.20 5.56
C VAL A 176 6.83 5.16 5.84
N GLU A 177 7.53 5.66 4.81
CA GLU A 177 8.57 6.69 4.98
C GLU A 177 8.02 7.95 5.63
N SER A 178 6.86 8.41 5.17
CA SER A 178 6.19 9.58 5.74
C SER A 178 5.82 9.34 7.21
N SER A 179 5.47 8.11 7.58
CA SER A 179 5.19 7.73 8.97
C SER A 179 6.42 7.74 9.88
N PHE A 180 7.63 7.67 9.31
CA PHE A 180 8.89 7.72 10.05
C PHE A 180 9.46 9.14 10.18
N ALA A 181 9.01 10.10 9.37
CA ALA A 181 9.53 11.46 9.37
C ALA A 181 9.14 12.26 10.63
N ALA A 182 10.07 13.06 11.18
CA ALA A 182 9.83 13.94 12.33
C ALA A 182 8.60 14.83 12.14
N GLY A 183 7.72 14.87 13.15
CA GLY A 183 6.52 15.72 13.19
C GLY A 183 5.39 15.28 12.25
N VAL A 184 5.71 14.81 11.04
CA VAL A 184 4.75 14.25 10.07
C VAL A 184 4.26 12.88 10.52
N GLY A 185 5.18 12.00 10.92
CA GLY A 185 4.85 10.64 11.35
C GLY A 185 3.87 10.58 12.51
N ARG A 186 4.07 11.45 13.52
CA ARG A 186 3.15 11.58 14.65
C ARG A 186 1.76 12.02 14.20
N SER A 187 1.65 13.06 13.36
CA SER A 187 0.37 13.52 12.83
C SER A 187 -0.33 12.43 12.01
N LEU A 188 0.39 11.71 11.14
CA LEU A 188 -0.19 10.60 10.37
C LEU A 188 -0.73 9.47 11.27
N ILE A 189 0.01 9.13 12.33
CA ILE A 189 -0.38 8.07 13.26
C ILE A 189 -1.56 8.49 14.14
N GLU A 190 -1.61 9.75 14.60
CA GLU A 190 -2.61 10.27 15.55
C GLU A 190 -3.86 10.84 14.87
N GLU A 191 -3.68 11.55 13.76
CA GLU A 191 -4.70 12.38 13.08
C GLU A 191 -5.12 11.80 11.72
N GLY A 192 -4.42 10.78 11.22
CA GLY A 192 -4.67 10.15 9.92
C GLY A 192 -4.18 10.99 8.74
N VAL A 193 -4.73 10.72 7.56
CA VAL A 193 -4.44 11.45 6.32
C VAL A 193 -5.62 12.32 5.89
N VAL A 194 -5.36 13.25 4.98
CA VAL A 194 -6.38 14.00 4.24
C VAL A 194 -6.25 13.70 2.75
N VAL A 195 -7.35 13.80 2.03
CA VAL A 195 -7.37 13.71 0.57
C VAL A 195 -7.45 15.13 0.02
N ASP A 196 -6.50 15.47 -0.83
CA ASP A 196 -6.55 16.65 -1.68
C ASP A 196 -7.38 16.31 -2.92
N ARG A 197 -8.51 16.98 -3.10
CA ARG A 197 -9.47 16.65 -4.18
C ARG A 197 -8.98 17.07 -5.56
N GLU A 198 -8.21 18.14 -5.64
CA GLU A 198 -7.74 18.69 -6.92
C GLU A 198 -6.67 17.79 -7.52
N THR A 199 -5.76 17.32 -6.66
CA THR A 199 -4.64 16.48 -7.08
C THR A 199 -4.92 14.98 -6.94
N LEU A 200 -6.00 14.60 -6.23
CA LEU A 200 -6.31 13.23 -5.83
C LEU A 200 -5.17 12.55 -5.08
N ARG A 201 -4.51 13.31 -4.20
CA ARG A 201 -3.36 12.84 -3.42
C ARG A 201 -3.69 12.77 -1.95
N ILE A 202 -3.08 11.79 -1.29
CA ILE A 202 -3.08 11.69 0.16
C ILE A 202 -2.02 12.61 0.72
N THR A 203 -2.38 13.43 1.70
CA THR A 203 -1.51 14.39 2.37
C THR A 203 -1.51 14.19 3.88
N ASP A 204 -0.45 14.64 4.54
CA ASP A 204 -0.45 14.75 6.01
C ASP A 204 -1.19 16.02 6.46
N LYS A 205 -1.89 15.95 7.59
CA LYS A 205 -2.71 17.08 8.07
C LYS A 205 -1.92 18.31 8.47
N ARG A 206 -0.74 18.13 9.07
CA ARG A 206 0.02 19.24 9.66
C ARG A 206 0.82 20.04 8.65
N ARG A 207 1.43 19.39 7.67
CA ARG A 207 2.33 20.04 6.72
C ARG A 207 1.73 20.10 5.31
N ARG A 208 0.56 19.47 5.08
CA ARG A 208 -0.06 19.31 3.75
C ARG A 208 0.93 18.81 2.71
N ARG A 209 1.95 18.06 3.13
CA ARG A 209 2.94 17.48 2.23
C ARG A 209 2.26 16.30 1.56
N SER A 210 2.38 16.26 0.24
CA SER A 210 1.88 15.11 -0.48
C SER A 210 2.68 13.86 -0.16
N VAL A 211 1.96 12.77 0.14
CA VAL A 211 2.50 11.45 0.46
C VAL A 211 2.50 10.59 -0.80
N THR A 212 1.33 10.32 -1.37
CA THR A 212 1.18 9.48 -2.57
C THR A 212 -0.20 9.70 -3.22
N GLY A 213 -0.44 9.12 -4.38
CA GLY A 213 -1.74 9.15 -5.04
C GLY A 213 -2.80 8.32 -4.29
N LEU A 214 -4.04 8.79 -4.30
CA LEU A 214 -5.16 8.13 -3.63
C LEU A 214 -5.49 6.76 -4.26
N HIS A 215 -5.40 6.67 -5.59
CA HIS A 215 -5.64 5.43 -6.32
C HIS A 215 -4.66 4.35 -5.86
N GLU A 216 -3.37 4.59 -6.00
CA GLU A 216 -2.30 3.64 -5.69
C GLU A 216 -2.30 3.24 -4.21
N ALA A 217 -2.60 4.18 -3.31
CA ALA A 217 -2.69 3.92 -1.88
C ALA A 217 -3.85 3.00 -1.47
N THR A 218 -4.90 2.92 -2.28
CA THR A 218 -6.16 2.27 -1.89
C THR A 218 -6.58 1.11 -2.78
N VAL A 219 -6.14 1.06 -4.03
CA VAL A 219 -6.57 0.05 -5.02
C VAL A 219 -6.16 -1.37 -4.63
N GLY A 220 -5.03 -1.54 -3.94
CA GLY A 220 -4.63 -2.84 -3.40
C GLY A 220 -5.64 -3.41 -2.39
N PHE A 221 -6.31 -2.55 -1.63
CA PHE A 221 -7.42 -2.92 -0.74
C PHE A 221 -8.75 -3.14 -1.49
N GLN A 222 -8.74 -3.03 -2.83
CA GLN A 222 -9.83 -3.39 -3.73
C GLN A 222 -9.44 -4.58 -4.63
N HIS A 223 -8.36 -5.29 -4.31
CA HIS A 223 -7.80 -6.34 -5.16
C HIS A 223 -7.44 -5.88 -6.59
N GLY A 224 -7.12 -4.59 -6.78
CA GLY A 224 -6.83 -4.08 -8.12
C GLY A 224 -8.08 -3.99 -9.01
N ARG A 225 -9.29 -3.96 -8.42
CA ARG A 225 -10.56 -4.01 -9.15
C ARG A 225 -11.36 -2.72 -8.99
N CYS A 226 -12.16 -2.44 -10.02
CA CYS A 226 -13.11 -1.36 -10.07
C CYS A 226 -14.22 -1.58 -9.03
N VAL A 227 -14.48 -0.58 -8.18
CA VAL A 227 -15.56 -0.68 -7.17
C VAL A 227 -16.95 -0.82 -7.81
N ILE A 228 -17.13 -0.32 -9.04
CA ILE A 228 -18.42 -0.25 -9.73
C ILE A 228 -18.75 -1.57 -10.45
N CYS A 229 -17.90 -2.05 -11.36
CA CYS A 229 -18.15 -3.28 -12.13
C CYS A 229 -17.52 -4.53 -11.49
N GLY A 230 -16.46 -4.39 -10.69
CA GLY A 230 -15.72 -5.52 -10.12
C GLY A 230 -14.61 -6.06 -11.01
N GLU A 231 -14.45 -5.55 -12.24
CA GLU A 231 -13.39 -5.96 -13.15
C GLU A 231 -12.03 -5.40 -12.76
N VAL A 232 -10.97 -6.06 -13.22
CA VAL A 232 -9.57 -5.66 -13.00
C VAL A 232 -9.33 -4.27 -13.61
N LEU A 233 -8.57 -3.45 -12.89
CA LEU A 233 -8.01 -2.20 -13.37
C LEU A 233 -6.63 -2.50 -13.96
N THR A 234 -6.49 -2.41 -15.28
CA THR A 234 -5.24 -2.72 -15.98
C THR A 234 -4.47 -1.45 -16.34
N ALA A 235 -3.17 -1.59 -16.56
CA ALA A 235 -2.36 -0.52 -17.14
C ALA A 235 -2.92 -0.14 -18.53
N GLY A 236 -3.15 1.16 -18.77
CA GLY A 236 -3.68 1.68 -20.04
C GLY A 236 -5.19 1.96 -20.04
N GLN A 237 -5.93 1.54 -19.02
CA GLN A 237 -7.30 1.99 -18.81
C GLN A 237 -7.32 3.30 -18.02
N ALA A 238 -8.18 4.24 -18.40
CA ALA A 238 -8.42 5.42 -17.60
C ALA A 238 -9.11 5.03 -16.28
N VAL A 239 -8.48 5.39 -15.16
CA VAL A 239 -9.00 5.17 -13.81
C VAL A 239 -9.45 6.50 -13.22
N ALA A 240 -10.57 6.49 -12.51
CA ALA A 240 -11.08 7.60 -11.75
C ALA A 240 -11.24 7.21 -10.27
N VAL A 241 -11.31 8.22 -9.41
CA VAL A 241 -11.74 8.05 -8.02
C VAL A 241 -13.23 8.37 -7.95
N ASP A 242 -14.04 7.36 -7.66
CA ASP A 242 -15.49 7.48 -7.45
C ASP A 242 -15.79 7.85 -6.00
N HIS A 243 -16.70 8.81 -5.82
CA HIS A 243 -17.44 8.98 -4.58
C HIS A 243 -18.58 7.96 -4.58
N VAL A 244 -18.38 6.83 -3.91
CA VAL A 244 -19.34 5.70 -3.96
C VAL A 244 -20.73 6.16 -3.57
N PHE A 245 -20.84 6.88 -2.45
CA PHE A 245 -21.94 7.80 -2.19
C PHE A 245 -21.62 9.17 -2.83
N PRO A 246 -22.44 9.66 -3.78
CA PRO A 246 -22.14 10.89 -4.51
C PRO A 246 -21.95 12.11 -3.61
N TYR A 247 -20.87 12.86 -3.85
CA TYR A 247 -20.58 14.12 -3.13
C TYR A 247 -21.74 15.13 -3.21
N SER A 248 -22.43 15.18 -4.36
CA SER A 248 -23.55 16.09 -4.61
C SER A 248 -24.69 15.97 -3.59
N LEU A 249 -24.80 14.84 -2.87
CA LEU A 249 -25.79 14.65 -1.82
C LEU A 249 -25.58 15.65 -0.67
N MET A 250 -24.32 15.90 -0.30
CA MET A 250 -24.00 16.86 0.75
C MET A 250 -24.45 18.26 0.34
N ASP A 251 -24.25 18.67 -0.91
CA ASP A 251 -24.63 20.01 -1.34
C ASP A 251 -26.15 20.16 -1.51
N ARG A 252 -26.80 19.18 -2.16
CA ARG A 252 -28.27 19.19 -2.40
C ARG A 252 -29.09 19.14 -1.12
N LEU A 253 -28.65 18.36 -0.13
CA LEU A 253 -29.39 18.16 1.11
C LEU A 253 -28.97 19.15 2.21
N ARG A 254 -27.77 19.75 2.15
CA ARG A 254 -27.36 20.83 3.07
C ARG A 254 -28.12 22.12 2.81
N SER A 255 -28.42 22.46 1.55
CA SER A 255 -29.19 23.68 1.21
C SER A 255 -30.61 23.68 1.79
N VAL A 256 -31.15 22.51 2.11
CA VAL A 256 -32.47 22.32 2.75
C VAL A 256 -32.37 21.82 4.20
N GLY A 257 -31.19 21.92 4.83
CA GLY A 257 -30.96 21.52 6.23
C GLY A 257 -31.20 20.04 6.54
N SER A 258 -31.29 19.18 5.52
CA SER A 258 -31.71 17.79 5.65
C SER A 258 -30.54 16.80 5.67
N TRP A 259 -29.34 17.21 5.26
CA TRP A 259 -28.14 16.36 5.37
C TRP A 259 -27.68 16.25 6.82
N ASN A 260 -27.95 15.10 7.43
CA ASN A 260 -27.43 14.71 8.75
C ASN A 260 -26.47 13.51 8.65
N GLY A 261 -26.00 13.22 7.44
CA GLY A 261 -25.08 12.12 7.17
C GLY A 261 -23.61 12.48 7.42
N PRO A 262 -22.69 11.52 7.28
CA PRO A 262 -21.26 11.75 7.41
C PRO A 262 -20.73 12.68 6.32
N ASP A 263 -19.49 13.16 6.49
CA ASP A 263 -18.74 13.68 5.35
C ASP A 263 -18.52 12.55 4.32
N LEU A 264 -18.90 12.82 3.07
CA LEU A 264 -18.77 11.93 1.92
C LEU A 264 -17.45 12.16 1.15
N ASP A 265 -16.73 13.24 1.43
CA ASP A 265 -15.50 13.62 0.74
C ASP A 265 -14.24 13.13 1.47
N VAL A 266 -14.34 11.96 2.09
CA VAL A 266 -13.28 11.38 2.91
C VAL A 266 -12.99 9.95 2.50
N LEU A 267 -11.79 9.49 2.83
CA LEU A 267 -11.17 8.24 2.36
C LEU A 267 -12.07 7.00 2.41
N TRP A 268 -12.99 6.91 3.36
CA TRP A 268 -13.89 5.74 3.47
C TRP A 268 -14.83 5.60 2.27
N ASN A 269 -15.17 6.70 1.60
CA ASN A 269 -16.15 6.76 0.51
C ASN A 269 -15.50 6.89 -0.88
N LEU A 270 -14.20 7.18 -0.92
CA LEU A 270 -13.45 7.37 -2.17
C LEU A 270 -12.82 6.04 -2.61
N ALA A 271 -13.18 5.56 -3.79
CA ALA A 271 -12.76 4.25 -4.30
C ALA A 271 -12.36 4.30 -5.77
N SER A 272 -11.42 3.45 -6.17
CA SER A 272 -10.97 3.41 -7.57
C SER A 272 -11.99 2.72 -8.47
N ALA A 273 -12.24 3.29 -9.64
CA ALA A 273 -13.14 2.77 -10.67
C ALA A 273 -12.61 3.02 -12.07
N HIS A 274 -13.05 2.25 -13.07
CA HIS A 274 -12.87 2.65 -14.47
C HIS A 274 -13.52 4.02 -14.69
N ALA A 275 -12.86 4.91 -15.43
CA ALA A 275 -13.38 6.24 -15.71
C ALA A 275 -14.74 6.20 -16.42
N THR A 276 -14.94 5.22 -17.31
CA THR A 276 -16.21 4.97 -17.99
C THR A 276 -17.31 4.55 -17.02
N CYS A 277 -17.01 3.62 -16.10
CA CYS A 277 -17.95 3.20 -15.05
C CYS A 277 -18.31 4.37 -14.13
N ASN A 278 -17.33 5.18 -13.73
CA ASN A 278 -17.51 6.36 -12.89
C ASN A 278 -18.43 7.38 -13.57
N GLY A 279 -18.14 7.73 -14.83
CA GLY A 279 -18.95 8.64 -15.63
C GLY A 279 -20.38 8.14 -15.82
N ALA A 280 -20.56 6.84 -16.10
CA ALA A 280 -21.88 6.24 -16.24
C ALA A 280 -22.64 6.16 -14.91
N LYS A 281 -21.96 5.94 -13.77
CA LYS A 281 -22.59 5.96 -12.44
C LYS A 281 -23.14 7.35 -12.14
N SER A 282 -22.36 8.41 -12.41
CA SER A 282 -22.73 9.80 -12.12
C SER A 282 -23.16 9.92 -10.64
N ASP A 283 -24.26 10.60 -10.35
CA ASP A 283 -24.78 10.82 -9.00
C ASP A 283 -25.73 9.70 -8.53
N ARG A 284 -25.69 8.52 -9.15
CA ARG A 284 -26.52 7.40 -8.69
C ARG A 284 -25.99 6.84 -7.38
N LEU A 285 -26.92 6.48 -6.50
CA LEU A 285 -26.61 5.80 -5.26
C LEU A 285 -26.02 4.41 -5.52
N PRO A 286 -25.14 3.93 -4.64
CA PRO A 286 -24.47 2.66 -4.84
C PRO A 286 -25.46 1.48 -4.72
N VAL A 287 -25.32 0.52 -5.64
CA VAL A 287 -26.10 -0.74 -5.58
C VAL A 287 -25.50 -1.70 -4.54
N PRO A 288 -26.23 -2.74 -4.08
CA PRO A 288 -25.76 -3.63 -3.02
C PRO A 288 -24.36 -4.23 -3.25
N ALA A 289 -24.03 -4.61 -4.49
CA ALA A 289 -22.71 -5.14 -4.82
C ALA A 289 -21.56 -4.11 -4.63
N GLN A 290 -21.82 -2.83 -4.92
CA GLN A 290 -20.85 -1.75 -4.73
C GLN A 290 -20.65 -1.46 -3.24
N LEU A 291 -21.73 -1.48 -2.46
CA LEU A 291 -21.66 -1.35 -1.00
C LEU A 291 -20.89 -2.49 -0.34
N ALA A 292 -21.10 -3.72 -0.80
CA ALA A 292 -20.35 -4.87 -0.31
C ALA A 292 -18.84 -4.69 -0.57
N ARG A 293 -18.46 -4.34 -1.82
CA ARG A 293 -17.06 -4.08 -2.17
C ARG A 293 -16.43 -2.94 -1.37
N LEU A 294 -17.18 -1.86 -1.15
CA LEU A 294 -16.72 -0.74 -0.32
C LEU A 294 -16.52 -1.16 1.15
N ALA A 295 -17.45 -1.93 1.70
CA ALA A 295 -17.35 -2.46 3.06
C ALA A 295 -16.11 -3.36 3.20
N ASP A 296 -15.92 -4.28 2.27
CA ASP A 296 -14.80 -5.21 2.24
C ASP A 296 -13.47 -4.48 2.19
N ARG A 297 -13.35 -3.50 1.30
CA ARG A 297 -12.18 -2.63 1.19
C ARG A 297 -11.90 -1.87 2.48
N ASN A 298 -12.92 -1.27 3.09
CA ASN A 298 -12.74 -0.51 4.31
C ASN A 298 -12.38 -1.40 5.51
N GLU A 299 -12.97 -2.61 5.61
CA GLU A 299 -12.55 -3.62 6.57
C GLU A 299 -11.08 -4.02 6.35
N ALA A 300 -10.66 -4.25 5.10
CA ALA A 300 -9.26 -4.57 4.79
C ALA A 300 -8.30 -3.46 5.25
N ILE A 301 -8.63 -2.19 5.01
CA ILE A 301 -7.84 -1.04 5.48
C ILE A 301 -7.82 -0.98 7.01
N MET A 302 -8.92 -1.27 7.69
CA MET A 302 -9.00 -1.29 9.16
C MET A 302 -8.08 -2.33 9.81
N GLN A 303 -7.64 -3.34 9.06
CA GLN A 303 -6.68 -4.34 9.53
C GLN A 303 -5.23 -3.98 9.18
N SER A 304 -5.04 -3.01 8.30
CA SER A 304 -3.72 -2.57 7.84
C SER A 304 -2.98 -1.72 8.90
N PRO A 305 -1.64 -1.56 8.78
CA PRO A 305 -0.91 -0.57 9.57
C PRO A 305 -1.42 0.87 9.39
N HIS A 306 -1.03 1.76 10.30
CA HIS A 306 -1.22 3.20 10.15
C HIS A 306 -0.62 3.72 8.84
N PRO A 307 -1.11 4.85 8.29
CA PRO A 307 -2.12 5.77 8.82
C PRO A 307 -3.54 5.58 8.24
N LEU A 308 -3.72 4.79 7.19
CA LEU A 308 -5.04 4.62 6.55
C LEU A 308 -6.08 4.07 7.53
N ARG A 309 -5.72 3.04 8.31
CA ARG A 309 -6.56 2.52 9.40
C ARG A 309 -7.03 3.61 10.37
N ARG A 310 -6.13 4.51 10.78
CA ARG A 310 -6.46 5.60 11.70
C ARG A 310 -7.45 6.57 11.08
N THR A 311 -7.26 6.88 9.82
CA THR A 311 -8.12 7.78 9.05
C THR A 311 -9.56 7.27 9.07
N LEU A 312 -9.75 5.98 8.74
CA LEU A 312 -11.06 5.33 8.79
C LEU A 312 -11.67 5.33 10.21
N GLN A 313 -10.87 5.06 11.24
CA GLN A 313 -11.32 5.12 12.64
C GLN A 313 -11.82 6.52 13.03
N LEU A 314 -11.12 7.58 12.60
CA LEU A 314 -11.51 8.95 12.88
C LEU A 314 -12.77 9.34 12.11
N SER A 315 -12.89 8.96 10.83
CA SER A 315 -14.10 9.18 10.03
C SER A 315 -15.32 8.54 10.69
N LEU A 316 -15.23 7.28 11.13
CA LEU A 316 -16.33 6.59 11.81
C LEU A 316 -16.72 7.27 13.13
N ARG A 317 -15.74 7.69 13.94
CA ARG A 317 -16.00 8.41 15.20
C ARG A 317 -16.69 9.75 14.96
N SER A 318 -16.26 10.48 13.93
CA SER A 318 -16.86 11.76 13.56
C SER A 318 -18.27 11.59 13.02
N ALA A 319 -18.52 10.53 12.24
CA ALA A 319 -19.82 10.24 11.67
C ALA A 319 -20.86 9.78 12.70
N LEU A 320 -20.41 9.18 13.81
CA LEU A 320 -21.29 8.60 14.83
C LEU A 320 -20.87 9.05 16.25
N PRO A 321 -20.99 10.36 16.59
CA PRO A 321 -20.58 10.85 17.90
C PRO A 321 -21.36 10.15 19.04
N GLY A 322 -20.63 9.64 20.04
CA GLY A 322 -21.24 9.02 21.22
C GLY A 322 -21.93 7.66 20.99
N ARG A 323 -21.90 7.11 19.78
CA ARG A 323 -22.49 5.81 19.45
C ARG A 323 -21.41 4.75 19.29
N ARG A 324 -21.77 3.49 19.55
CA ARG A 324 -20.88 2.37 19.25
C ARG A 324 -20.64 2.31 17.74
N VAL A 325 -19.38 2.19 17.33
CA VAL A 325 -19.01 2.06 15.92
C VAL A 325 -19.59 0.75 15.37
N PRO A 326 -20.55 0.81 14.43
CA PRO A 326 -21.10 -0.38 13.81
C PRO A 326 -20.07 -0.96 12.83
N SER A 327 -20.30 -2.19 12.38
CA SER A 327 -19.50 -2.77 11.29
C SER A 327 -19.59 -1.90 10.04
N TRP A 328 -18.59 -1.96 9.14
CA TRP A 328 -18.67 -1.19 7.89
C TRP A 328 -19.96 -1.45 7.08
N PRO A 329 -20.44 -2.70 6.92
CA PRO A 329 -21.71 -2.96 6.25
C PRO A 329 -22.91 -2.25 6.88
N GLU A 330 -22.98 -2.23 8.22
CA GLU A 330 -24.04 -1.54 8.96
C GLU A 330 -23.93 -0.02 8.82
N PHE A 331 -22.71 0.53 8.91
CA PHE A 331 -22.45 1.94 8.68
C PHE A 331 -22.92 2.38 7.30
N LEU A 332 -22.51 1.68 6.24
CA LEU A 332 -22.86 2.03 4.87
C LEU A 332 -24.36 1.92 4.59
N ARG A 333 -25.03 0.90 5.16
CA ARG A 333 -26.50 0.81 5.09
C ARG A 333 -27.18 1.99 5.78
N ALA A 334 -26.69 2.40 6.95
CA ALA A 334 -27.23 3.56 7.65
C ALA A 334 -27.05 4.85 6.83
N VAL A 335 -25.91 5.05 6.17
CA VAL A 335 -25.71 6.18 5.25
C VAL A 335 -26.74 6.13 4.13
N GLN A 336 -26.95 4.96 3.50
CA GLN A 336 -27.92 4.82 2.41
C GLN A 336 -29.36 5.14 2.83
N THR A 337 -29.74 4.92 4.10
CA THR A 337 -31.09 5.26 4.59
C THR A 337 -31.30 6.75 4.92
N VAL A 338 -30.22 7.52 5.04
CA VAL A 338 -30.26 8.97 5.35
C VAL A 338 -30.28 9.81 4.07
N VAL A 339 -29.98 9.20 2.92
CA VAL A 339 -30.03 9.83 1.59
C VAL A 339 -31.43 9.76 1.01
#